data_AF-A0A2X1JGX1-F1
#
_entry.id   AF-A0A2X1JGX1-F1
#
_cell.length_a   1.000
_cell.length_b   1.000
_cell.length_c   1.000
_cell.angle_alpha   90.00
_cell.angle_beta   90.00
_cell.angle_gamma   90.00
#
_symmetry.space_group_name_H-M   'P 1'
#
loop_
_entity.id
_entity.type
_entity.pdbx_description
1 polymer ?
#
loop_
_entity_poly.entity_id
_entity_poly.type
_entity_poly.pdbx_seq_one_letter_code
_entity_poly.pdbx_strand_id
1 'polypeptide(L)'
;MKRKRRTKKQKKEPEAKQGDYLVGTDENVLVLNRTYANRSNAERAAKMQWERLQRGVASFSLQLAEGRADLYTEMPVKVSGFKQPIDDAEWTITTLTHTVSPR
;
A
#
# COMPACT_ATOMS: atom_id res chain seq x y z
N MET A 1 42.66 39.74 -12.67
CA MET A 1 41.27 39.46 -12.26
C MET A 1 40.55 38.74 -13.40
N LYS A 2 40.30 37.42 -13.31
CA LYS A 2 39.64 36.65 -14.39
C LYS A 2 38.20 36.31 -13.99
N ARG A 3 37.23 36.90 -14.73
CA ARG A 3 35.78 36.77 -14.51
C ARG A 3 35.31 35.31 -14.66
N LYS A 4 34.65 34.78 -13.63
CA LYS A 4 33.95 33.47 -13.65
C LYS A 4 32.76 33.54 -14.62
N ARG A 5 32.71 32.65 -15.61
CA ARG A 5 31.52 32.44 -16.47
C ARG A 5 30.43 31.75 -15.65
N ARG A 6 29.27 32.42 -15.49
CA ARG A 6 28.04 31.81 -14.95
C ARG A 6 27.39 30.96 -16.05
N THR A 7 27.29 29.66 -15.85
CA THR A 7 26.50 28.75 -16.70
C THR A 7 25.01 29.02 -16.52
N LYS A 8 24.31 29.30 -17.62
CA LYS A 8 22.86 29.53 -17.68
C LYS A 8 22.13 28.27 -17.21
N LYS A 9 21.33 28.40 -16.15
CA LYS A 9 20.36 27.38 -15.70
C LYS A 9 19.32 27.21 -16.82
N GLN A 10 19.27 26.03 -17.45
CA GLN A 10 18.26 25.72 -18.46
C GLN A 10 16.85 25.87 -17.86
N LYS A 11 16.02 26.62 -18.57
CA LYS A 11 14.62 26.90 -18.24
C LYS A 11 13.83 25.61 -18.50
N LYS A 12 13.32 24.96 -17.44
CA LYS A 12 12.36 23.86 -17.59
C LYS A 12 11.15 24.39 -18.36
N GLU A 13 10.81 23.71 -19.45
CA GLU A 13 9.60 23.96 -20.20
C GLU A 13 8.38 23.86 -19.28
N PRO A 14 7.35 24.70 -19.49
CA PRO A 14 6.14 24.64 -18.69
C PRO A 14 5.46 23.31 -18.95
N GLU A 15 5.49 22.44 -17.95
CA GLU A 15 4.80 21.15 -17.93
C GLU A 15 3.34 21.39 -18.34
N ALA A 16 2.92 20.79 -19.45
CA ALA A 16 1.56 20.91 -19.97
C ALA A 16 0.56 20.64 -18.84
N LYS A 17 -0.49 21.47 -18.76
CA LYS A 17 -1.51 21.45 -17.69
C LYS A 17 -1.78 20.01 -17.23
N GLN A 18 -1.28 19.70 -16.02
CA GLN A 18 -1.44 18.41 -15.35
C GLN A 18 -2.93 18.18 -15.12
N GLY A 19 -3.53 17.32 -15.95
CA GLY A 19 -4.88 16.83 -15.76
C GLY A 19 -4.95 15.72 -14.70
N ASP A 20 -6.17 15.25 -14.45
CA ASP A 20 -6.47 14.19 -13.49
C ASP A 20 -5.78 12.87 -13.89
N TYR A 21 -5.21 12.17 -12.91
CA TYR A 21 -4.52 10.89 -13.11
C TYR A 21 -5.18 9.79 -12.27
N LEU A 22 -5.50 8.67 -12.91
CA LEU A 22 -6.18 7.52 -12.31
C LEU A 22 -5.26 6.29 -12.37
N VAL A 23 -5.21 5.53 -11.26
CA VAL A 23 -4.61 4.20 -11.20
C VAL A 23 -5.71 3.21 -10.84
N GLY A 24 -5.99 2.23 -11.71
CA GLY A 24 -7.04 1.22 -11.52
C GLY A 24 -8.17 1.33 -12.53
N THR A 25 -9.36 0.84 -12.18
CA THR A 25 -10.60 0.96 -12.95
C THR A 25 -11.40 2.20 -12.50
N ASP A 26 -12.30 2.67 -13.36
CA ASP A 26 -13.17 3.83 -13.11
C ASP A 26 -14.43 3.50 -12.28
N GLU A 27 -14.61 2.23 -11.90
CA GLU A 27 -15.79 1.77 -11.15
C GLU A 27 -15.89 2.39 -9.73
N ASN A 28 -14.76 2.60 -9.04
CA ASN A 28 -14.74 3.25 -7.72
C ASN A 28 -13.42 4.04 -7.51
N VAL A 29 -13.49 5.36 -7.72
CA VAL A 29 -12.31 6.22 -7.76
C VAL A 29 -12.05 6.90 -6.41
N LEU A 30 -10.88 6.65 -5.82
CA LEU A 30 -10.37 7.41 -4.68
C LEU A 30 -9.55 8.62 -5.17
N VAL A 31 -10.08 9.83 -4.97
CA VAL A 31 -9.38 11.08 -5.30
C VAL A 31 -8.54 11.55 -4.11
N LEU A 32 -7.25 11.78 -4.32
CA LEU A 32 -6.37 12.33 -3.30
C LEU A 32 -6.56 13.85 -3.18
N ASN A 33 -6.97 14.34 -2.00
CA ASN A 33 -7.18 15.77 -1.73
C ASN A 33 -5.87 16.61 -1.65
N ARG A 34 -4.73 16.06 -2.07
CA ARG A 34 -3.44 16.76 -2.03
C ARG A 34 -2.95 16.99 -3.45
N THR A 35 -2.65 18.25 -3.76
CA THR A 35 -1.92 18.60 -4.98
C THR A 35 -0.45 18.27 -4.83
N TYR A 36 0.11 17.56 -5.81
CA TYR A 36 1.53 17.18 -5.82
C TYR A 36 2.34 18.08 -6.75
N ALA A 37 3.62 18.25 -6.43
CA ALA A 37 4.50 19.16 -7.15
C ALA A 37 4.83 18.73 -8.59
N ASN A 38 4.65 17.45 -8.93
CA ASN A 38 4.84 16.92 -10.28
C ASN A 38 3.97 15.67 -10.49
N ARG A 39 3.81 15.28 -11.76
CA ARG A 39 3.04 14.09 -12.16
C ARG A 39 3.56 12.83 -11.50
N SER A 40 4.86 12.55 -11.58
CA SER A 40 5.47 11.31 -11.03
C SER A 40 5.16 11.10 -9.54
N ASN A 41 5.14 12.17 -8.75
CA ASN A 41 4.78 12.12 -7.33
C ASN A 41 3.30 11.79 -7.14
N ALA A 42 2.41 12.37 -7.95
CA ALA A 42 0.97 12.06 -7.92
C ALA A 42 0.73 10.59 -8.28
N GLU A 43 1.39 10.06 -9.32
CA GLU A 43 1.26 8.67 -9.75
C GLU A 43 1.72 7.69 -8.64
N ARG A 44 2.87 7.97 -8.01
CA ARG A 44 3.37 7.16 -6.90
C ARG A 44 2.42 7.20 -5.70
N ALA A 45 1.91 8.38 -5.36
CA ALA A 45 0.95 8.53 -4.26
C ALA A 45 -0.34 7.76 -4.55
N ALA A 46 -0.89 7.87 -5.76
CA ALA A 46 -2.07 7.13 -6.19
C ALA A 46 -1.82 5.62 -6.10
N LYS A 47 -0.69 5.13 -6.64
CA LYS A 47 -0.32 3.71 -6.58
C LYS A 47 -0.18 3.19 -5.14
N MET A 48 0.49 3.93 -4.26
CA MET A 48 0.66 3.52 -2.85
C MET A 48 -0.68 3.45 -2.12
N GLN A 49 -1.59 4.40 -2.33
CA GLN A 49 -2.92 4.37 -1.72
C GLN A 49 -3.77 3.24 -2.29
N TRP A 50 -3.67 2.97 -3.59
CA TRP A 50 -4.31 1.84 -4.23
C TRP A 50 -3.84 0.49 -3.65
N GLU A 51 -2.53 0.27 -3.56
CA GLU A 51 -1.95 -0.93 -2.94
C GLU A 51 -2.30 -1.05 -1.45
N ARG A 52 -2.44 0.08 -0.73
CA ARG A 52 -2.91 0.06 0.65
C ARG A 52 -4.37 -0.34 0.75
N LEU A 53 -5.22 0.17 -0.14
CA LEU A 53 -6.63 -0.18 -0.20
C LEU A 53 -6.80 -1.66 -0.47
N GLN A 54 -6.07 -2.21 -1.46
CA GLN A 54 -6.07 -3.63 -1.79
C GLN A 54 -5.65 -4.52 -0.60
N ARG A 55 -4.68 -4.06 0.21
CA ARG A 55 -4.26 -4.77 1.43
C ARG A 55 -5.30 -4.79 2.56
N GLY A 56 -6.31 -3.92 2.52
CA GLY A 56 -7.36 -3.81 3.52
C GLY A 56 -8.72 -4.40 3.12
N VAL A 57 -8.83 -5.05 1.94
CA VAL A 57 -10.12 -5.51 1.40
C VAL A 57 -10.75 -6.62 2.24
N ALA A 58 -9.94 -7.41 2.97
CA ALA A 58 -10.45 -8.44 3.85
C ALA A 58 -9.58 -8.56 5.12
N SER A 59 -10.25 -8.65 6.28
CA SER A 59 -9.61 -8.98 7.56
C SER A 59 -10.20 -10.28 8.09
N PHE A 60 -9.34 -11.19 8.53
CA PHE A 60 -9.74 -12.46 9.12
C PHE A 60 -9.13 -12.61 10.51
N SER A 61 -9.95 -12.97 11.50
CA SER A 61 -9.51 -13.19 12.88
C SER A 61 -9.91 -14.59 13.32
N LEU A 62 -8.97 -15.31 13.90
CA LEU A 62 -9.14 -16.69 14.36
C LEU A 62 -8.44 -16.88 15.69
N GLN A 63 -9.15 -17.48 16.65
CA GLN A 63 -8.56 -17.97 17.88
C GLN A 63 -8.28 -19.47 17.74
N LEU A 64 -7.01 -19.86 17.90
CA LEU A 64 -6.61 -21.26 17.83
C LEU A 64 -6.91 -21.96 19.16
N ALA A 65 -7.30 -23.24 19.07
CA ALA A 65 -7.52 -24.08 20.25
C ALA A 65 -6.20 -24.41 20.96
N GLU A 66 -5.12 -24.60 20.19
CA GLU A 66 -3.77 -24.83 20.69
C GLU A 66 -2.86 -23.66 20.33
N GLY A 67 -2.02 -23.26 21.28
CA GLY A 67 -1.04 -22.20 21.08
C GLY A 67 0.06 -22.64 20.12
N ARG A 68 0.35 -21.81 19.12
CA ARG A 68 1.41 -22.02 18.14
C ARG A 68 2.49 -20.94 18.28
N ALA A 69 3.63 -21.30 18.86
CA ALA A 69 4.74 -20.37 19.12
C ALA A 69 5.58 -20.04 17.88
N ASP A 70 5.36 -20.73 16.77
CA ASP A 70 6.04 -20.53 15.50
C ASP A 70 5.44 -19.39 14.66
N LEU A 71 4.28 -18.85 15.06
CA LEU A 71 3.64 -17.74 14.38
C LEU A 71 4.30 -16.41 14.74
N TYR A 72 4.44 -15.52 13.76
CA TYR A 72 4.91 -14.15 13.94
C TYR A 72 4.21 -13.21 12.93
N THR A 73 4.26 -11.90 13.18
CA THR A 73 3.68 -10.88 12.29
C THR A 73 4.43 -10.81 10.96
N GLU A 74 3.75 -10.37 9.90
CA GLU A 74 4.26 -10.34 8.51
C GLU A 74 4.52 -11.74 7.91
N MET A 75 4.11 -12.81 8.58
CA MET A 75 4.22 -14.16 8.04
C MET A 75 3.05 -14.47 7.08
N PRO A 76 3.31 -14.90 5.85
CA PRO A 76 2.27 -15.40 4.96
C PRO A 76 1.76 -16.77 5.45
N VAL A 77 0.44 -16.93 5.48
CA VAL A 77 -0.22 -18.15 5.96
C VAL A 77 -1.35 -18.57 5.02
N LYS A 78 -1.65 -19.87 5.04
CA LYS A 78 -2.84 -20.42 4.39
C LYS A 78 -3.83 -20.86 5.44
N VAL A 79 -5.09 -20.60 5.19
CA VAL A 79 -6.22 -21.11 5.96
C VAL A 79 -6.95 -22.14 5.11
N SER A 80 -7.54 -23.15 5.74
CA SER A 80 -8.24 -24.22 5.05
C SER A 80 -9.46 -24.65 5.85
N GLY A 81 -10.54 -25.00 5.15
CA GLY A 81 -11.80 -25.42 5.76
C GLY A 81 -12.82 -24.29 5.91
N PHE A 82 -12.59 -23.13 5.29
CA PHE A 82 -13.56 -22.06 5.18
C PHE A 82 -14.19 -22.04 3.79
N LYS A 83 -14.99 -21.01 3.48
CA LYS A 83 -15.57 -20.85 2.14
C LYS A 83 -14.45 -20.61 1.12
N GLN A 84 -14.65 -21.02 -0.13
CA GLN A 84 -13.67 -20.88 -1.23
C GLN A 84 -13.00 -19.48 -1.30
N PRO A 85 -13.73 -18.34 -1.20
CA PRO A 85 -13.08 -17.03 -1.26
C PRO A 85 -12.11 -16.73 -0.10
N ILE A 86 -12.24 -17.45 1.03
CA ILE A 86 -11.36 -17.31 2.19
C ILE A 86 -10.15 -18.24 2.03
N ASP A 87 -10.36 -19.48 1.61
CA ASP A 87 -9.29 -20.47 1.46
C ASP A 87 -8.36 -20.15 0.27
N ASP A 88 -8.89 -19.58 -0.81
CA ASP A 88 -8.13 -19.22 -2.02
C ASP A 88 -7.33 -17.90 -1.87
N ALA A 89 -7.59 -17.13 -0.82
CA ALA A 89 -6.92 -15.86 -0.57
C ALA A 89 -5.53 -16.04 0.05
N GLU A 90 -4.60 -15.16 -0.31
CA GLU A 90 -3.29 -15.07 0.34
C GLU A 90 -3.41 -14.22 1.62
N TRP A 91 -3.18 -14.85 2.78
CA TRP A 91 -3.27 -14.18 4.08
C TRP A 91 -1.88 -13.86 4.63
N THR A 92 -1.76 -12.70 5.27
CA THR A 92 -0.57 -12.31 6.04
C THR A 92 -0.98 -11.94 7.46
N ILE A 93 -0.25 -12.45 8.46
CA ILE A 93 -0.53 -12.16 9.86
C ILE A 93 -0.19 -10.69 10.15
N THR A 94 -1.20 -9.88 10.45
CA THR A 94 -1.03 -8.46 10.81
C THR A 94 -0.93 -8.26 12.32
N THR A 95 -1.69 -9.02 13.10
CA THR A 95 -1.72 -8.96 14.57
C THR A 95 -1.69 -10.38 15.12
N LEU A 96 -0.83 -10.60 16.12
CA LEU A 96 -0.72 -11.88 16.82
C LEU A 96 -0.65 -11.63 18.32
N THR A 97 -1.52 -12.31 19.07
CA THR A 97 -1.56 -12.23 20.53
C THR A 97 -1.41 -13.63 21.10
N HIS A 98 -0.35 -13.86 21.87
CA HIS A 98 -0.19 -15.08 22.65
C HIS A 98 -0.70 -14.85 24.07
N THR A 99 -1.66 -15.66 24.51
CA THR A 99 -2.18 -15.63 25.87
C THR A 99 -1.81 -16.92 26.57
N VAL A 100 -1.20 -16.81 27.76
CA VAL A 100 -0.90 -17.95 28.63
C VAL A 100 -1.84 -17.85 29.84
N SER A 101 -2.80 -18.76 29.93
CA SER A 101 -3.67 -18.86 31.10
C SER A 101 -3.00 -19.74 32.17
N PRO A 102 -2.83 -19.26 33.41
CA PRO A 102 -2.48 -20.12 34.53
C PRO A 102 -3.56 -21.18 34.72
N ARG A 103 -3.15 -22.41 35.05
CA ARG A 103 -4.06 -23.50 35.40
C ARG A 103 -4.65 -23.32 36.80
#